data_AF-A0A5P2C3U6-F1
#
_entry.id   AF-A0A5P2C3U6-F1
#
_cell.length_a   1.000
_cell.length_b   1.000
_cell.length_c   1.000
_cell.angle_alpha   90.00
_cell.angle_beta   90.00
_cell.angle_gamma   90.00
#
_symmetry.space_group_name_H-M   'P 1'
#
loop_
_entity.id
_entity.type
_entity.pdbx_description
1 polymer ?
#
loop_
_entity_poly.entity_id
_entity_poly.type
_entity_poly.pdbx_seq_one_letter_code
_entity_poly.pdbx_strand_id
1 'polypeptide(L)'
;MNWLTDPEEDILIHSAATFATGMVPAVSGQRWFRDTERNDIQGELVGAGWPTGPTHTPRTTGHKASRRVGSALTSALSMVTSLLLNENNVGSGDGPPDDPENEVDDFPVMWAAPGTLARTLPWQLDPARRPEGYTTDLVVTNHRLLFVGSELGLMEHGDVLGELPLDAIAEVRHMGFSNLGADIRLTFADRSWVRLFTGARNSAERLDQMHAGIVRMLPANALTAGQQREAARFCAGMPERPYPPTYTMLPSGTLLMEVRSPSKCAAGCFDVAVNLMDETGVRVGPRPGDPSVP
;
A
#
# COMPACT_ATOMS: atom_id res chain seq x y z
N MET A 1 7.13 -6.25 24.17
CA MET A 1 6.75 -7.41 23.33
C MET A 1 5.78 -6.89 22.31
N ASN A 2 6.13 -7.01 21.03
CA ASN A 2 5.20 -6.75 19.95
C ASN A 2 4.27 -7.98 19.89
N TRP A 3 2.97 -7.80 20.09
CA TRP A 3 2.03 -8.95 20.10
C TRP A 3 1.92 -9.61 18.72
N LEU A 4 2.28 -8.84 17.67
CA LEU A 4 2.17 -9.23 16.27
C LEU A 4 3.28 -10.18 15.81
N THR A 5 4.45 -10.14 16.45
CA THR A 5 5.64 -10.86 16.00
C THR A 5 6.22 -11.75 17.10
N ASP A 6 6.77 -12.90 16.69
CA ASP A 6 7.59 -13.71 17.58
C ASP A 6 8.84 -12.92 18.03
N PRO A 7 9.51 -13.31 19.15
CA PRO A 7 10.69 -12.59 19.64
C PRO A 7 11.85 -12.45 18.64
N GLU A 8 11.94 -13.37 17.68
CA GLU A 8 12.97 -13.40 16.61
C GLU A 8 12.47 -12.81 15.28
N GLU A 9 11.23 -12.34 15.25
CA GLU A 9 10.58 -11.80 14.07
C GLU A 9 10.56 -10.27 14.11
N ASP A 10 11.19 -9.66 13.10
CA ASP A 10 11.33 -8.22 12.95
C ASP A 10 10.39 -7.71 11.87
N ILE A 11 9.72 -6.58 12.14
CA ILE A 11 8.95 -5.85 11.13
C ILE A 11 9.94 -5.15 10.18
N LEU A 12 9.87 -5.52 8.90
CA LEU A 12 10.67 -4.92 7.85
C LEU A 12 9.91 -3.77 7.19
N ILE A 13 8.64 -3.99 6.82
CA ILE A 13 7.77 -2.97 6.21
C ILE A 13 6.43 -2.95 6.94
N HIS A 14 5.90 -1.74 7.11
CA HIS A 14 4.54 -1.50 7.57
C HIS A 14 3.92 -0.43 6.67
N SER A 15 2.86 -0.78 5.96
CA SER A 15 2.09 0.15 5.12
C SER A 15 0.59 -0.06 5.30
N ALA A 16 -0.22 0.89 4.84
CA ALA A 16 -1.64 0.64 4.71
C ALA A 16 -1.84 -0.44 3.64
N ALA A 17 -2.98 -1.10 3.64
CA ALA A 17 -3.38 -2.00 2.57
C ALA A 17 -4.88 -2.03 2.41
N THR A 18 -5.35 -1.53 1.28
CA THR A 18 -6.75 -1.66 0.87
C THR A 18 -6.78 -2.05 -0.60
N PHE A 19 -7.84 -2.69 -1.08
CA PHE A 19 -8.00 -2.82 -2.54
C PHE A 19 -7.96 -1.43 -3.17
N ALA A 20 -7.15 -1.30 -4.22
CA ALA A 20 -6.98 -0.05 -4.95
C ALA A 20 -8.31 0.43 -5.54
N THR A 21 -8.37 1.67 -5.98
CA THR A 21 -9.59 2.24 -6.58
C THR A 21 -9.26 2.92 -7.89
N GLY A 22 -10.06 2.65 -8.93
CA GLY A 22 -9.87 3.29 -10.23
C GLY A 22 -10.00 4.81 -10.12
N MET A 23 -9.16 5.54 -10.85
CA MET A 23 -9.08 7.00 -10.79
C MET A 23 -9.59 7.71 -12.05
N VAL A 24 -9.56 7.05 -13.21
CA VAL A 24 -10.00 7.67 -14.47
C VAL A 24 -11.53 7.63 -14.58
N PRO A 25 -12.17 8.56 -15.32
CA PRO A 25 -13.63 8.71 -15.33
C PRO A 25 -14.42 7.41 -15.60
N ALA A 26 -13.91 6.54 -16.47
CA ALA A 26 -14.54 5.26 -16.83
C ALA A 26 -14.62 4.28 -15.65
N VAL A 27 -13.59 4.25 -14.81
CA VAL A 27 -13.46 3.30 -13.69
C VAL A 27 -13.36 3.98 -12.32
N SER A 28 -13.69 5.27 -12.27
CA SER A 28 -13.58 6.08 -11.06
C SER A 28 -14.46 5.52 -9.94
N GLY A 29 -13.83 5.18 -8.81
CA GLY A 29 -14.50 4.59 -7.65
C GLY A 29 -14.77 3.09 -7.76
N GLN A 30 -14.42 2.44 -8.88
CA GLN A 30 -14.70 1.04 -9.13
C GLN A 30 -13.60 0.13 -8.58
N ARG A 31 -14.00 -1.06 -8.14
CA ARG A 31 -13.13 -2.17 -7.70
C ARG A 31 -13.72 -3.48 -8.19
N TRP A 32 -13.17 -4.05 -9.25
CA TRP A 32 -13.71 -5.29 -9.79
C TRP A 32 -12.93 -6.51 -9.32
N PHE A 33 -13.65 -7.59 -9.05
CA PHE A 33 -13.08 -8.88 -8.70
C PHE A 33 -13.30 -9.78 -9.90
N ARG A 34 -12.20 -10.24 -10.51
CA ARG A 34 -12.23 -10.98 -11.78
C ARG A 34 -11.69 -12.40 -11.62
N ASP A 35 -12.26 -13.34 -12.37
CA ASP A 35 -11.58 -14.61 -12.65
C ASP A 35 -10.58 -14.47 -13.81
N THR A 36 -9.98 -15.60 -14.22
CA THR A 36 -9.03 -15.66 -15.33
C THR A 36 -9.67 -15.44 -16.71
N GLU A 37 -10.99 -15.47 -16.80
CA GLU A 37 -11.78 -15.21 -18.00
C GLU A 37 -12.42 -13.81 -17.98
N ARG A 38 -12.07 -12.98 -16.97
CA ARG A 38 -12.58 -11.62 -16.77
C ARG A 38 -14.05 -11.54 -16.37
N ASN A 39 -14.64 -12.64 -15.93
CA ASN A 39 -15.98 -12.66 -15.35
C ASN A 39 -15.94 -12.02 -13.96
N ASP A 40 -17.04 -11.37 -13.56
CA ASP A 40 -17.18 -10.84 -12.20
C ASP A 40 -17.40 -12.00 -11.21
N ILE A 41 -16.56 -12.06 -10.16
CA ILE A 41 -16.61 -13.13 -9.15
C ILE A 41 -17.17 -12.66 -7.81
N GLN A 42 -17.82 -11.49 -7.73
CA GLN A 42 -18.34 -10.98 -6.46
C GLN A 42 -19.34 -11.93 -5.81
N GLY A 43 -20.21 -12.57 -6.61
CA GLY A 43 -21.18 -13.54 -6.11
C GLY A 43 -20.52 -14.77 -5.49
N GLU A 44 -19.40 -15.22 -6.06
CA GLU A 44 -18.62 -16.35 -5.54
C GLU A 44 -17.93 -15.98 -4.22
N LEU A 45 -17.36 -14.77 -4.13
CA LEU A 45 -16.73 -14.27 -2.91
C LEU A 45 -17.75 -14.16 -1.76
N VAL A 46 -18.95 -13.66 -2.05
CA VAL A 46 -20.05 -13.62 -1.07
C VAL A 46 -20.47 -15.03 -0.66
N GLY A 47 -20.58 -15.96 -1.63
CA GLY A 47 -20.84 -17.38 -1.35
C GLY A 47 -19.76 -18.04 -0.48
N ALA A 48 -18.53 -17.56 -0.54
CA ALA A 48 -17.40 -17.99 0.29
C ALA A 48 -17.32 -17.28 1.65
N GLY A 49 -18.30 -16.44 2.00
CA GLY A 49 -18.41 -15.79 3.31
C GLY A 49 -18.01 -14.32 3.36
N TRP A 50 -17.71 -13.68 2.22
CA TRP A 50 -17.53 -12.22 2.21
C TRP A 50 -18.88 -11.52 2.47
N PRO A 51 -18.91 -10.41 3.24
CA PRO A 51 -20.11 -9.56 3.35
C PRO A 51 -20.56 -9.08 1.97
N THR A 52 -21.84 -8.77 1.76
CA THR A 52 -22.27 -8.18 0.48
C THR A 52 -21.58 -6.84 0.25
N GLY A 53 -21.04 -6.64 -0.96
CA GLY A 53 -20.38 -5.40 -1.38
C GLY A 53 -21.11 -4.72 -2.53
N PRO A 54 -20.66 -3.53 -2.95
CA PRO A 54 -21.23 -2.83 -4.09
C PRO A 54 -21.02 -3.63 -5.38
N THR A 55 -22.08 -3.81 -6.16
CA THR A 55 -21.99 -4.32 -7.52
C THR A 55 -21.61 -3.17 -8.45
N HIS A 56 -20.46 -3.32 -9.10
CA HIS A 56 -19.93 -2.30 -9.99
C HIS A 56 -20.28 -2.66 -11.44
N THR A 57 -21.15 -1.88 -12.08
CA THR A 57 -21.37 -1.99 -13.52
C THR A 57 -20.37 -1.10 -14.26
N PRO A 58 -19.67 -1.59 -15.30
CA PRO A 58 -18.89 -0.71 -16.19
C PRO A 58 -19.75 0.46 -16.60
N ARG A 59 -19.25 1.68 -16.39
CA ARG A 59 -19.89 2.86 -16.95
C ARG A 59 -19.80 2.66 -18.45
N THR A 60 -20.92 2.36 -19.10
CA THR A 60 -20.96 2.21 -20.55
C THR A 60 -20.32 3.46 -21.14
N THR A 61 -19.21 3.29 -21.83
CA THR A 61 -18.66 4.32 -22.72
C THR A 61 -19.77 4.72 -23.67
N GLY A 62 -20.50 5.77 -23.32
CA GLY A 62 -21.44 6.43 -24.21
C GLY A 62 -20.66 6.85 -25.44
N HIS A 63 -20.86 6.10 -26.52
CA HIS A 63 -20.37 6.32 -27.88
C HIS A 63 -18.92 6.76 -28.08
N LYS A 64 -18.15 5.87 -28.73
CA LYS A 64 -17.16 6.27 -29.74
C LYS A 64 -17.84 7.18 -30.78
N ALA A 65 -17.79 8.51 -30.59
CA ALA A 65 -18.00 9.51 -31.63
C ALA A 65 -17.48 10.89 -31.20
N SER A 66 -16.29 11.23 -31.70
CA SER A 66 -15.80 12.59 -32.03
C SER A 66 -16.20 13.79 -31.15
N ARG A 67 -15.20 14.46 -30.55
CA ARG A 67 -14.63 15.74 -31.05
C ARG A 67 -13.75 16.38 -29.99
N ARG A 68 -12.58 16.87 -30.42
CA ARG A 68 -11.90 18.01 -29.80
C ARG A 68 -12.93 19.11 -29.51
N VAL A 69 -12.95 19.67 -28.31
CA VAL A 69 -13.11 21.11 -27.99
C VAL A 69 -13.16 21.26 -26.46
N GLY A 70 -12.26 22.10 -25.94
CA GLY A 70 -12.58 23.21 -25.05
C GLY A 70 -13.23 22.92 -23.70
N SER A 71 -12.51 23.36 -22.66
CA SER A 71 -12.99 23.71 -21.32
C SER A 71 -14.50 23.99 -21.17
N ALA A 72 -15.14 23.32 -20.21
CA ALA A 72 -16.04 23.96 -19.25
C ALA A 72 -16.41 22.95 -18.16
N LEU A 73 -16.02 23.28 -16.93
CA LEU A 73 -16.54 22.70 -15.69
C LEU A 73 -18.07 22.84 -15.65
N THR A 74 -18.77 21.83 -15.14
CA THR A 74 -19.78 21.98 -14.07
C THR A 74 -20.40 20.64 -13.67
N SER A 75 -20.46 20.44 -12.35
CA SER A 75 -21.48 19.69 -11.58
C SER A 75 -20.98 18.50 -10.75
N ALA A 76 -20.60 18.85 -9.51
CA ALA A 76 -20.94 18.22 -8.23
C ALA A 76 -21.36 16.74 -8.20
N LEU A 77 -20.52 15.90 -7.56
CA LEU A 77 -21.00 14.85 -6.68
C LEU A 77 -19.99 14.60 -5.54
N SER A 78 -20.51 14.63 -4.33
CA SER A 78 -19.85 14.61 -3.04
C SER A 78 -19.06 13.31 -2.82
N MET A 79 -17.75 13.40 -2.62
CA MET A 79 -16.95 12.34 -1.97
C MET A 79 -16.13 12.96 -0.85
N VAL A 80 -16.26 12.32 0.31
CA VAL A 80 -15.64 12.57 1.61
C VAL A 80 -14.38 13.43 1.56
N THR A 81 -14.53 14.69 1.96
CA THR A 81 -13.44 15.61 2.28
C THR A 81 -12.86 15.25 3.64
N SER A 82 -11.67 14.67 3.64
CA SER A 82 -10.68 14.79 4.73
C SER A 82 -9.29 14.63 4.13
N LEU A 83 -8.90 15.61 3.31
CA LEU A 83 -7.51 15.91 2.96
C LEU A 83 -7.49 17.43 2.69
N LEU A 84 -7.23 18.20 3.75
CA LEU A 84 -6.81 19.59 3.61
C LEU A 84 -5.31 19.67 3.92
N LEU A 85 -4.63 20.46 3.08
CA LEU A 85 -3.26 20.97 3.20
C LEU A 85 -2.15 20.11 2.57
N ASN A 86 -2.03 20.19 1.24
CA ASN A 86 -1.01 21.06 0.65
C ASN A 86 -1.32 21.33 -0.83
N GLU A 87 -1.43 22.61 -1.17
CA GLU A 87 -1.39 23.12 -2.53
C GLU A 87 0.02 22.90 -3.08
N ASN A 88 0.25 21.71 -3.63
CA ASN A 88 1.22 21.34 -4.68
C ASN A 88 1.27 19.82 -4.67
N ASN A 89 0.90 19.19 -5.79
CA ASN A 89 0.89 17.76 -6.04
C ASN A 89 -0.39 16.97 -5.64
N VAL A 90 -1.54 17.33 -6.24
CA VAL A 90 -2.60 16.34 -6.48
C VAL A 90 -2.13 15.47 -7.65
N GLY A 91 -1.30 14.47 -7.33
CA GLY A 91 -0.78 13.52 -8.31
C GLY A 91 -1.91 12.68 -8.89
N SER A 92 -2.51 13.18 -9.97
CA SER A 92 -2.95 12.26 -11.03
C SER A 92 -1.70 11.51 -11.46
N GLY A 93 -1.75 10.18 -11.69
CA GLY A 93 -0.58 9.46 -12.20
C GLY A 93 -0.01 10.21 -13.39
N ASP A 94 1.16 10.84 -13.24
CA ASP A 94 1.70 11.83 -14.18
C ASP A 94 2.22 11.20 -15.49
N GLY A 95 2.02 9.87 -15.64
CA GLY A 95 2.42 9.08 -16.81
C GLY A 95 1.24 8.48 -17.56
N PRO A 96 1.46 7.96 -18.77
CA PRO A 96 0.47 7.12 -19.44
C PRO A 96 0.16 5.86 -18.61
N PRO A 97 -1.03 5.27 -18.77
CA PRO A 97 -1.33 3.96 -18.17
C PRO A 97 -0.34 2.91 -18.66
N ASP A 98 0.18 2.10 -17.72
CA ASP A 98 1.10 1.01 -18.01
C ASP A 98 0.35 -0.24 -18.49
N ASP A 99 -0.90 -0.39 -18.04
CA ASP A 99 -1.80 -1.49 -18.39
C ASP A 99 -3.21 -0.93 -18.68
N PRO A 100 -3.43 -0.33 -19.86
CA PRO A 100 -4.69 0.35 -20.18
C PRO A 100 -5.93 -0.54 -20.02
N GLU A 101 -5.80 -1.84 -20.28
CA GLU A 101 -6.91 -2.79 -20.16
C GLU A 101 -7.41 -2.91 -18.71
N ASN A 102 -6.49 -2.84 -17.74
CA ASN A 102 -6.76 -3.01 -16.31
C ASN A 102 -6.69 -1.70 -15.51
N GLU A 103 -6.48 -0.57 -16.18
CA GLU A 103 -6.38 0.75 -15.56
C GLU A 103 -7.39 1.77 -16.09
N VAL A 104 -7.86 1.57 -17.33
CA VAL A 104 -8.76 2.50 -18.03
C VAL A 104 -10.07 1.84 -18.41
N ASP A 105 -10.01 0.68 -19.05
CA ASP A 105 -11.20 -0.02 -19.58
C ASP A 105 -11.85 -0.91 -18.52
N ASP A 106 -11.04 -1.48 -17.65
CA ASP A 106 -11.41 -2.24 -16.46
C ASP A 106 -10.53 -1.75 -15.29
N PHE A 107 -10.81 -2.27 -14.10
CA PHE A 107 -10.01 -2.03 -12.90
C PHE A 107 -10.11 -3.23 -11.95
N PRO A 108 -9.55 -4.39 -12.34
CA PRO A 108 -9.47 -5.53 -11.46
C PRO A 108 -8.58 -5.22 -10.25
N VAL A 109 -9.13 -5.36 -9.05
CA VAL A 109 -8.38 -5.32 -7.79
C VAL A 109 -8.01 -6.72 -7.30
N MET A 110 -8.61 -7.74 -7.91
CA MET A 110 -8.32 -9.15 -7.72
C MET A 110 -8.49 -9.87 -9.05
N TRP A 111 -7.56 -10.77 -9.36
CA TRP A 111 -7.60 -11.65 -10.50
C TRP A 111 -7.27 -13.08 -10.06
N ALA A 112 -8.28 -13.95 -10.04
CA ALA A 112 -8.15 -15.19 -9.30
C ALA A 112 -9.09 -16.30 -9.79
N ALA A 113 -8.53 -17.46 -10.12
CA ALA A 113 -9.31 -18.69 -10.33
C ALA A 113 -9.80 -19.26 -8.98
N PRO A 114 -10.82 -20.13 -8.97
CA PRO A 114 -11.23 -20.82 -7.74
C PRO A 114 -10.05 -21.56 -7.08
N GLY A 115 -9.92 -21.43 -5.76
CA GLY A 115 -8.88 -22.10 -4.97
C GLY A 115 -7.49 -21.44 -4.98
N THR A 116 -7.30 -20.30 -5.66
CA THR A 116 -6.02 -19.57 -5.63
C THR A 116 -5.90 -18.65 -4.41
N LEU A 117 -4.67 -18.34 -4.00
CA LEU A 117 -4.30 -17.53 -2.84
C LEU A 117 -4.95 -16.15 -2.81
N ALA A 118 -5.10 -15.47 -3.96
CA ALA A 118 -5.77 -14.17 -3.96
C ALA A 118 -7.21 -14.22 -3.38
N ARG A 119 -7.92 -15.36 -3.51
CA ARG A 119 -9.27 -15.54 -2.94
C ARG A 119 -9.28 -15.85 -1.45
N THR A 120 -8.13 -16.19 -0.86
CA THR A 120 -8.01 -16.44 0.58
C THR A 120 -7.68 -15.16 1.36
N LEU A 121 -7.44 -14.04 0.67
CA LEU A 121 -7.18 -12.77 1.32
C LEU A 121 -8.41 -12.24 2.08
N PRO A 122 -8.20 -11.50 3.17
CA PRO A 122 -9.30 -11.01 4.00
C PRO A 122 -10.17 -10.00 3.24
N TRP A 123 -11.49 -10.16 3.34
CA TRP A 123 -12.47 -9.27 2.72
C TRP A 123 -12.36 -7.83 3.23
N GLN A 124 -11.81 -7.65 4.44
CA GLN A 124 -11.55 -6.34 5.05
C GLN A 124 -10.59 -5.50 4.22
N LEU A 125 -9.86 -6.05 3.25
CA LEU A 125 -9.12 -5.21 2.30
C LEU A 125 -10.05 -4.30 1.47
N ASP A 126 -11.32 -4.68 1.27
CA ASP A 126 -12.33 -3.87 0.59
C ASP A 126 -12.88 -2.77 1.53
N PRO A 127 -12.59 -1.48 1.28
CA PRO A 127 -13.16 -0.39 2.08
C PRO A 127 -14.68 -0.37 2.09
N ALA A 128 -15.34 -0.88 1.03
CA ALA A 128 -16.79 -0.82 0.92
C ALA A 128 -17.54 -1.87 1.74
N ARG A 129 -16.82 -2.85 2.33
CA ARG A 129 -17.40 -3.91 3.16
C ARG A 129 -17.13 -3.72 4.64
N ARG A 130 -16.22 -2.81 4.99
CA ARG A 130 -15.77 -2.58 6.36
C ARG A 130 -16.67 -1.60 7.13
N PRO A 131 -16.70 -1.70 8.47
CA PRO A 131 -17.19 -0.62 9.32
C PRO A 131 -16.41 0.69 9.09
N GLU A 132 -17.07 1.82 9.32
CA GLU A 132 -16.41 3.13 9.30
C GLU A 132 -15.29 3.20 10.35
N GLY A 133 -14.14 3.78 9.98
CA GLY A 133 -12.98 3.91 10.86
C GLY A 133 -12.05 2.68 10.89
N TYR A 134 -12.47 1.54 10.33
CA TYR A 134 -11.65 0.33 10.31
C TYR A 134 -10.49 0.43 9.32
N THR A 135 -9.26 0.25 9.80
CA THR A 135 -8.06 0.24 8.94
C THR A 135 -7.57 -1.18 8.68
N THR A 136 -6.84 -1.33 7.59
CA THR A 136 -6.13 -2.57 7.27
C THR A 136 -4.71 -2.22 6.87
N ASP A 137 -3.76 -2.90 7.47
CA ASP A 137 -2.33 -2.71 7.30
C ASP A 137 -1.71 -3.96 6.71
N LEU A 138 -0.69 -3.75 5.89
CA LEU A 138 0.21 -4.77 5.39
C LEU A 138 1.52 -4.67 6.17
N VAL A 139 1.87 -5.77 6.81
CA VAL A 139 3.12 -5.89 7.57
C VAL A 139 3.95 -7.00 6.94
N VAL A 140 5.16 -6.67 6.50
CA VAL A 140 6.14 -7.64 6.02
C VAL A 140 7.19 -7.81 7.10
N THR A 141 7.39 -9.04 7.54
CA THR A 141 8.44 -9.41 8.49
C THR A 141 9.56 -10.15 7.77
N ASN A 142 10.60 -10.53 8.50
CA ASN A 142 11.63 -11.44 8.00
C ASN A 142 11.13 -12.87 7.76
N HIS A 143 9.92 -13.23 8.18
CA HIS A 143 9.36 -14.59 8.05
C HIS A 143 8.14 -14.67 7.13
N ARG A 144 7.27 -13.65 7.13
CA ARG A 144 5.94 -13.72 6.54
C ARG A 144 5.37 -12.36 6.22
N LEU A 145 4.28 -12.38 5.45
CA LEU A 145 3.44 -11.24 5.16
C LEU A 145 2.14 -11.38 5.95
N LEU A 146 1.75 -10.32 6.65
CA LEU A 146 0.56 -10.25 7.49
C LEU A 146 -0.38 -9.16 6.99
N PHE A 147 -1.67 -9.46 7.00
CA PHE A 147 -2.73 -8.46 6.93
C PHE A 147 -3.30 -8.26 8.33
N VAL A 148 -3.21 -7.03 8.83
CA VAL A 148 -3.67 -6.66 10.17
C VAL A 148 -4.85 -5.71 10.04
N GLY A 149 -5.92 -5.93 10.79
CA GLY A 149 -7.07 -5.04 10.81
C GLY A 149 -7.24 -4.38 12.17
N SER A 150 -7.64 -3.11 12.21
CA SER A 150 -7.80 -2.38 13.47
C SER A 150 -9.03 -1.47 13.44
N GLU A 151 -9.88 -1.57 14.45
CA GLU A 151 -11.01 -0.65 14.64
C GLU A 151 -10.55 0.75 15.10
N LEU A 152 -9.40 0.82 15.77
CA LEU A 152 -8.86 2.05 16.35
C LEU A 152 -7.81 2.73 15.45
N GLY A 153 -7.52 2.16 14.28
CA GLY A 153 -6.46 2.65 13.40
C GLY A 153 -5.04 2.47 13.97
N LEU A 154 -4.91 1.62 14.99
CA LEU A 154 -3.68 1.37 15.73
C LEU A 154 -3.30 -0.10 15.63
N MET A 155 -2.11 -0.39 15.09
CA MET A 155 -1.60 -1.75 14.94
C MET A 155 -1.46 -2.47 16.29
N GLU A 156 -1.23 -1.77 17.41
CA GLU A 156 -1.14 -2.38 18.75
C GLU A 156 -2.49 -2.98 19.24
N HIS A 157 -3.59 -2.59 18.60
CA HIS A 157 -4.94 -3.08 18.85
C HIS A 157 -5.51 -3.84 17.65
N GLY A 158 -4.65 -4.24 16.71
CA GLY A 158 -5.09 -4.95 15.52
C GLY A 158 -5.35 -6.43 15.78
N ASP A 159 -6.02 -7.07 14.83
CA ASP A 159 -6.16 -8.52 14.71
C ASP A 159 -5.47 -8.97 13.42
N VAL A 160 -4.77 -10.12 13.45
CA VAL A 160 -4.24 -10.75 12.24
C VAL A 160 -5.41 -11.35 11.46
N LEU A 161 -5.66 -10.79 10.28
CA LEU A 161 -6.76 -11.19 9.39
C LEU A 161 -6.34 -12.27 8.38
N GLY A 162 -5.05 -12.32 8.06
CA GLY A 162 -4.49 -13.26 7.11
C GLY A 162 -2.98 -13.25 7.15
N GLU A 163 -2.40 -14.39 6.82
CA GLU A 163 -0.96 -14.62 6.84
C GLU A 163 -0.56 -15.40 5.59
N LEU A 164 0.55 -15.00 4.99
CA LEU A 164 1.16 -15.68 3.85
C LEU A 164 2.67 -15.83 4.09
N PRO A 165 3.27 -16.98 3.74
CA PRO A 165 4.72 -17.09 3.73
C PRO A 165 5.29 -16.20 2.62
N LEU A 166 6.52 -15.69 2.80
CA LEU A 166 7.13 -14.77 1.83
C LEU A 166 7.33 -15.42 0.45
N ASP A 167 7.56 -16.73 0.40
CA ASP A 167 7.72 -17.50 -0.85
C ASP A 167 6.41 -17.68 -1.64
N ALA A 168 5.26 -17.38 -1.04
CA ALA A 168 3.99 -17.30 -1.76
C ALA A 168 3.92 -16.07 -2.68
N ILE A 169 4.79 -15.07 -2.48
CA ILE A 169 4.85 -13.85 -3.28
C ILE A 169 5.84 -14.04 -4.43
N ALA A 170 5.33 -14.06 -5.65
CA ALA A 170 6.16 -14.16 -6.85
C ALA A 170 6.67 -12.80 -7.31
N GLU A 171 5.83 -11.77 -7.21
CA GLU A 171 6.13 -10.42 -7.70
C GLU A 171 5.43 -9.38 -6.83
N VAL A 172 6.15 -8.31 -6.53
CA VAL A 172 5.59 -7.03 -6.12
C VAL A 172 5.94 -6.03 -7.20
N ARG A 173 4.94 -5.36 -7.77
CA ARG A 173 5.15 -4.34 -8.80
C ARG A 173 4.52 -3.03 -8.39
N HIS A 174 5.27 -1.93 -8.41
CA HIS A 174 4.71 -0.59 -8.26
C HIS A 174 3.85 -0.22 -9.49
N MET A 175 2.63 0.25 -9.23
CA MET A 175 1.69 0.70 -10.26
C MET A 175 1.66 2.24 -10.27
N GLY A 176 2.48 2.85 -11.12
CA GLY A 176 2.66 4.31 -11.17
C GLY A 176 1.41 5.07 -11.65
N PHE A 177 0.60 4.45 -12.51
CA PHE A 177 -0.70 4.97 -12.90
C PHE A 177 -1.77 4.64 -11.83
N SER A 178 -1.71 5.38 -10.72
CA SER A 178 -2.60 5.18 -9.57
C SER A 178 -2.85 6.46 -8.78
N ASN A 179 -3.85 6.41 -7.90
CA ASN A 179 -4.09 7.49 -6.95
C ASN A 179 -2.86 7.68 -6.05
N LEU A 180 -2.30 8.90 -6.04
CA LEU A 180 -1.07 9.24 -5.31
C LEU A 180 0.18 8.42 -5.72
N GLY A 181 0.13 7.64 -6.81
CA GLY A 181 1.22 6.73 -7.18
C GLY A 181 1.49 5.67 -6.11
N ALA A 182 0.49 5.26 -5.32
CA ALA A 182 0.67 4.44 -4.13
C ALA A 182 0.13 3.01 -4.25
N ASP A 183 -0.24 2.59 -5.46
CA ASP A 183 -0.71 1.22 -5.69
C ASP A 183 0.46 0.25 -5.95
N ILE A 184 0.29 -1.00 -5.51
CA ILE A 184 1.10 -2.14 -5.91
C ILE A 184 0.22 -3.23 -6.52
N ARG A 185 0.78 -4.03 -7.41
CA ARG A 185 0.27 -5.36 -7.75
C ARG A 185 1.09 -6.40 -7.00
N LEU A 186 0.41 -7.21 -6.20
CA LEU A 186 0.98 -8.37 -5.52
C LEU A 186 0.58 -9.63 -6.30
N THR A 187 1.55 -10.24 -6.98
CA THR A 187 1.35 -11.49 -7.74
C THR A 187 1.82 -12.67 -6.89
N PHE A 188 0.96 -13.67 -6.73
CA PHE A 188 1.24 -14.89 -5.97
C PHE A 188 1.89 -15.97 -6.84
N ALA A 189 2.50 -16.98 -6.21
CA ALA A 189 3.15 -18.11 -6.87
C ALA A 189 2.20 -18.93 -7.77
N ASP A 190 0.90 -18.95 -7.46
CA ASP A 190 -0.13 -19.58 -8.29
C ASP A 190 -0.63 -18.71 -9.46
N ARG A 191 0.00 -17.55 -9.66
CA ARG A 191 -0.29 -16.52 -10.68
C ARG A 191 -1.59 -15.74 -10.48
N SER A 192 -2.32 -15.98 -9.39
CA SER A 192 -3.36 -15.04 -8.97
C SER A 192 -2.71 -13.74 -8.46
N TRP A 193 -3.44 -12.63 -8.49
CA TRP A 193 -2.90 -11.36 -8.03
C TRP A 193 -3.97 -10.45 -7.45
N VAL A 194 -3.52 -9.49 -6.64
CA VAL A 194 -4.35 -8.39 -6.13
C VAL A 194 -3.66 -7.05 -6.36
N ARG A 195 -4.46 -5.99 -6.48
CA ARG A 195 -3.97 -4.60 -6.55
C ARG A 195 -4.34 -3.88 -5.27
N LEU A 196 -3.33 -3.43 -4.53
CA LEU A 196 -3.48 -2.82 -3.22
C LEU A 196 -2.98 -1.38 -3.24
N PHE A 197 -3.74 -0.47 -2.64
CA PHE A 197 -3.29 0.87 -2.29
C PHE A 197 -2.53 0.81 -0.96
N THR A 198 -1.35 1.42 -0.91
CA THR A 198 -0.40 1.33 0.22
C THR A 198 -0.33 2.57 1.11
N GLY A 199 -1.23 3.54 0.91
CA GLY A 199 -1.27 4.79 1.66
C GLY A 199 -0.36 5.89 1.11
N ALA A 200 0.83 5.52 0.63
CA ALA A 200 1.81 6.48 0.13
C ALA A 200 2.71 5.87 -0.96
N ARG A 201 3.10 6.70 -1.94
CA ARG A 201 4.00 6.33 -3.02
C ARG A 201 5.28 5.65 -2.54
N ASN A 202 5.92 6.22 -1.52
CA ASN A 202 7.18 5.71 -1.00
C ASN A 202 7.03 4.32 -0.37
N SER A 203 5.84 3.98 0.15
CA SER A 203 5.54 2.62 0.63
C SER A 203 5.47 1.63 -0.52
N ALA A 204 4.77 1.99 -1.62
CA ALA A 204 4.68 1.18 -2.82
C ALA A 204 6.06 0.95 -3.46
N GLU A 205 6.84 2.01 -3.63
CA GLU A 205 8.20 1.95 -4.17
C GLU A 205 9.12 1.11 -3.27
N ARG A 206 9.02 1.24 -1.94
CA ARG A 206 9.84 0.45 -1.00
C ARG A 206 9.51 -1.04 -1.05
N LEU A 207 8.23 -1.40 -1.16
CA LEU A 207 7.79 -2.79 -1.29
C LEU A 207 8.35 -3.43 -2.57
N ASP A 208 8.26 -2.72 -3.71
CA ASP A 208 8.84 -3.16 -4.98
C ASP A 208 10.38 -3.29 -4.89
N GLN A 209 11.07 -2.26 -4.39
CA GLN A 209 12.53 -2.26 -4.25
C GLN A 209 13.05 -3.36 -3.32
N MET A 210 12.33 -3.65 -2.22
CA MET A 210 12.66 -4.75 -1.32
C MET A 210 12.52 -6.09 -2.04
N HIS A 211 11.41 -6.31 -2.75
CA HIS A 211 11.16 -7.55 -3.49
C HIS A 211 12.19 -7.76 -4.61
N ALA A 212 12.56 -6.70 -5.31
CA ALA A 212 13.58 -6.71 -6.36
C ALA A 212 15.02 -6.84 -5.82
N GLY A 213 15.22 -6.81 -4.50
CA GLY A 213 16.55 -6.87 -3.88
C GLY A 213 17.42 -5.63 -4.12
N ILE A 214 16.81 -4.51 -4.53
CA ILE A 214 17.50 -3.22 -4.77
C ILE A 214 17.93 -2.61 -3.43
N VAL A 215 17.06 -2.71 -2.43
CA VAL A 215 17.36 -2.28 -1.05
C VAL A 215 17.35 -3.48 -0.12
N ARG A 216 18.11 -3.38 0.96
CA ARG A 216 18.14 -4.43 1.99
C ARG A 216 17.50 -3.93 3.27
N MET A 217 16.39 -4.54 3.66
CA MET A 217 15.76 -4.29 4.95
C MET A 217 16.62 -4.89 6.07
N LEU A 218 16.75 -4.18 7.19
CA LEU A 218 17.58 -4.58 8.31
C LEU A 218 16.76 -4.69 9.60
N PRO A 219 16.96 -5.75 10.39
CA PRO A 219 16.47 -5.79 11.76
C PRO A 219 17.23 -4.79 12.64
N ALA A 220 16.62 -4.36 13.74
CA ALA A 220 17.22 -3.36 14.64
C ALA A 220 18.56 -3.82 15.24
N ASN A 221 18.72 -5.13 15.45
CA ASN A 221 19.95 -5.72 15.98
C ASN A 221 21.12 -5.74 14.97
N ALA A 222 20.87 -5.51 13.68
CA ALA A 222 21.90 -5.43 12.64
C ALA A 222 22.55 -4.03 12.54
N LEU A 223 22.02 -3.05 13.28
CA LEU A 223 22.55 -1.69 13.31
C LEU A 223 23.87 -1.60 14.07
N THR A 224 24.78 -0.74 13.62
CA THR A 224 26.00 -0.44 14.38
C THR A 224 25.66 0.28 15.69
N ALA A 225 26.57 0.23 16.66
CA ALA A 225 26.36 0.93 17.93
C ALA A 225 26.15 2.46 17.76
N GLY A 226 26.74 3.06 16.72
CA GLY A 226 26.52 4.46 16.37
C GLY A 226 25.10 4.70 15.86
N GLN A 227 24.65 3.87 14.92
CA GLN A 227 23.30 3.92 14.35
C GLN A 227 22.23 3.66 15.42
N GLN A 228 22.44 2.71 16.33
CA GLN A 228 21.50 2.45 17.44
C GLN A 228 21.32 3.66 18.36
N ARG A 229 22.43 4.33 18.72
CA ARG A 229 22.35 5.56 19.54
C ARG A 229 21.60 6.67 18.81
N GLU A 230 21.88 6.84 17.52
CA GLU A 230 21.18 7.84 16.72
C GLU A 230 19.70 7.54 16.54
N ALA A 231 19.35 6.28 16.30
CA ALA A 231 17.96 5.84 16.22
C ALA A 231 17.22 6.09 17.53
N ALA A 232 17.81 5.75 18.68
CA ALA A 232 17.23 6.04 19.98
C ALA A 232 17.03 7.56 20.20
N ARG A 233 18.02 8.38 19.83
CA ARG A 233 17.91 9.85 19.89
C ARG A 233 16.82 10.39 18.99
N PHE A 234 16.71 9.88 17.77
CA PHE A 234 15.70 10.28 16.80
C PHE A 234 14.29 9.92 17.30
N CYS A 235 14.09 8.67 17.74
CA CYS A 235 12.82 8.21 18.31
C CYS A 235 12.39 9.00 19.56
N ALA A 236 13.34 9.43 20.41
CA ALA A 236 13.02 10.24 21.59
C ALA A 236 12.42 11.62 21.25
N GLY A 237 12.61 12.11 20.02
CA GLY A 237 12.02 13.35 19.53
C GLY A 237 10.70 13.18 18.79
N MET A 238 10.18 11.95 18.66
CA MET A 238 8.96 11.65 17.92
C MET A 238 7.69 11.90 18.76
N PRO A 239 6.51 12.04 18.13
CA PRO A 239 5.23 12.17 18.83
C PRO A 239 4.98 11.01 19.79
N GLU A 240 4.06 11.18 20.75
CA GLU A 240 3.64 10.07 21.61
C GLU A 240 3.09 8.92 20.74
N ARG A 241 3.69 7.73 20.91
CA ARG A 241 3.34 6.45 20.25
C ARG A 241 3.66 6.36 18.74
N PRO A 242 4.93 6.47 18.34
CA PRO A 242 5.31 6.06 16.99
C PRO A 242 5.23 4.53 16.87
N TYR A 243 4.98 4.04 15.66
CA TYR A 243 5.22 2.64 15.34
C TYR A 243 6.71 2.31 15.43
N PRO A 244 7.07 1.03 15.60
CA PRO A 244 8.47 0.60 15.56
C PRO A 244 9.17 1.13 14.30
N PRO A 245 10.40 1.66 14.42
CA PRO A 245 11.16 2.13 13.27
C PRO A 245 11.51 0.98 12.33
N THR A 246 11.48 1.27 11.02
CA THR A 246 11.98 0.35 9.99
C THR A 246 13.31 0.86 9.44
N TYR A 247 14.21 -0.07 9.13
CA TYR A 247 15.57 0.25 8.69
C TYR A 247 15.85 -0.35 7.32
N THR A 248 16.40 0.47 6.43
CA THR A 248 16.71 0.09 5.06
C THR A 248 18.14 0.54 4.73
N MET A 249 18.97 -0.41 4.32
CA MET A 249 20.26 -0.12 3.70
C MET A 249 20.04 0.22 2.22
N LEU A 250 20.39 1.45 1.86
CA LEU A 250 20.33 1.94 0.48
C LEU A 250 21.57 1.50 -0.32
N PRO A 251 21.53 1.52 -1.67
CA PRO A 251 22.66 1.13 -2.52
C PRO A 251 23.97 1.87 -2.22
N SER A 252 23.90 3.12 -1.77
CA SER A 252 25.08 3.91 -1.40
C SER A 252 25.75 3.49 -0.09
N GLY A 253 25.19 2.52 0.64
CA GLY A 253 25.58 2.15 2.00
C GLY A 253 25.03 3.09 3.08
N THR A 254 24.16 4.03 2.70
CA THR A 254 23.43 4.89 3.65
C THR A 254 22.30 4.09 4.29
N LEU A 255 22.16 4.19 5.61
CA LEU A 255 21.02 3.66 6.33
C LEU A 255 19.89 4.69 6.34
N LEU A 256 18.74 4.30 5.81
CA LEU A 256 17.48 5.00 5.97
C LEU A 256 16.70 4.40 7.12
N MET A 257 16.39 5.22 8.12
CA MET A 257 15.45 4.93 9.19
C MET A 257 14.15 5.67 8.91
N GLU A 258 13.04 4.94 8.96
CA GLU A 258 11.69 5.50 8.84
C GLU A 258 10.93 5.25 10.15
N VAL A 259 10.30 6.29 10.67
CA VAL A 259 9.39 6.20 11.81
C VAL A 259 8.02 6.66 11.34
N ARG A 260 7.02 5.81 11.55
CA ARG A 260 5.63 6.08 11.16
C ARG A 260 4.79 6.43 12.38
N SER A 261 3.84 7.33 12.20
CA SER A 261 2.76 7.59 13.14
C SER A 261 1.42 7.70 12.40
N PRO A 262 0.29 7.33 13.01
CA PRO A 262 -1.02 7.56 12.40
C PRO A 262 -1.19 9.02 11.98
N SER A 263 -1.61 9.26 10.74
CA SER A 263 -1.81 10.63 10.24
C SER A 263 -3.07 11.23 10.86
N LYS A 264 -2.99 12.49 11.27
CA LYS A 264 -4.16 13.26 11.74
C LYS A 264 -5.03 13.78 10.58
N CYS A 265 -4.48 13.80 9.37
CA CYS A 265 -5.11 14.43 8.21
C CYS A 265 -5.96 13.46 7.40
N ALA A 266 -5.64 12.16 7.43
CA ALA A 266 -6.35 11.14 6.67
C ALA A 266 -6.35 9.79 7.43
N ALA A 267 -7.53 9.22 7.63
CA ALA A 267 -7.69 7.92 8.25
C ALA A 267 -7.01 6.82 7.41
N GLY A 268 -6.28 5.92 8.08
CA GLY A 268 -5.54 4.84 7.41
C GLY A 268 -4.27 5.29 6.68
N CYS A 269 -3.86 6.55 6.80
CA CYS A 269 -2.58 7.05 6.32
C CYS A 269 -1.60 7.24 7.48
N PHE A 270 -0.30 7.35 7.14
CA PHE A 270 0.76 7.60 8.10
C PHE A 270 1.49 8.90 7.80
N ASP A 271 1.83 9.62 8.85
CA ASP A 271 2.90 10.62 8.81
C ASP A 271 4.24 9.87 8.96
N VAL A 272 5.23 10.23 8.16
CA VAL A 272 6.54 9.57 8.13
C VAL A 272 7.63 10.58 8.46
N ALA A 273 8.47 10.24 9.43
CA ALA A 273 9.72 10.94 9.69
C ALA A 273 10.89 10.06 9.28
N VAL A 274 11.86 10.66 8.59
CA VAL A 274 13.02 9.97 8.04
C VAL A 274 14.32 10.45 8.68
N ASN A 275 15.27 9.53 8.83
CA ASN A 275 16.63 9.85 9.22
C ASN A 275 17.61 9.03 8.37
N LEU A 276 18.51 9.72 7.69
CA LEU A 276 19.58 9.11 6.90
C LEU A 276 20.87 9.18 7.69
N MET A 277 21.55 8.05 7.84
CA MET A 277 22.81 7.98 8.58
C MET A 277 23.83 7.06 7.92
N ASP A 278 25.11 7.36 8.10
CA ASP A 278 26.19 6.47 7.68
C ASP A 278 26.43 5.31 8.68
N GLU A 279 27.45 4.50 8.43
CA GLU A 279 27.85 3.38 9.29
C GLU A 279 28.27 3.80 10.70
N THR A 280 28.69 5.05 10.89
CA THR A 280 29.09 5.59 12.20
C THR A 280 27.91 6.18 12.98
N GLY A 281 26.74 6.28 12.35
CA GLY A 281 25.54 6.90 12.91
C GLY A 281 25.50 8.42 12.75
N VAL A 282 26.36 9.00 11.91
CA VAL A 282 26.30 10.44 11.60
C VAL A 282 25.21 10.67 10.56
N ARG A 283 24.39 11.71 10.79
CA ARG A 283 23.35 12.10 9.84
C ARG A 283 23.96 12.56 8.52
N VAL A 284 23.43 12.05 7.42
CA VAL A 284 23.85 12.38 6.06
C VAL A 284 22.66 12.81 5.21
N GLY A 285 22.92 13.45 4.07
CA GLY A 285 21.89 13.69 3.05
C GLY A 285 21.76 12.52 2.07
N PRO A 286 20.74 12.54 1.20
CA PRO A 286 20.61 11.60 0.09
C PRO A 286 21.86 11.58 -0.80
N ARG A 287 22.24 10.41 -1.32
CA ARG A 287 23.40 10.26 -2.21
C ARG A 287 22.96 9.89 -3.64
N PRO A 288 23.76 10.24 -4.65
CA PRO A 288 23.50 9.80 -6.02
C PRO A 288 23.39 8.27 -6.12
N GLY A 289 22.36 7.79 -6.83
CA GLY A 289 22.10 6.35 -7.00
C GLY A 289 21.22 5.73 -5.91
N ASP A 290 20.92 6.47 -4.83
CA ASP A 290 19.90 6.04 -3.89
C ASP A 290 18.49 6.30 -4.45
N PRO A 291 17.51 5.44 -4.14
CA PRO A 291 16.11 5.74 -4.37
C PRO A 291 15.67 7.04 -3.68
N SER A 292 14.62 7.66 -4.19
CA SER A 292 14.02 8.84 -3.56
C SER A 292 13.59 8.53 -2.12
N VAL A 293 13.92 9.45 -1.22
CA VAL A 293 13.58 9.39 0.21
C VAL A 293 12.44 10.40 0.46
N PRO A 294 11.44 10.07 1.30
CA PRO A 294 10.35 10.97 1.67
C PRO A 294 10.79 12.35 2.15
#